data_AF-A0A1Y3MNT9-F1
#
_entry.id   AF-A0A1Y3MNT9-F1
#
_cell.length_a   1.000
_cell.length_b   1.000
_cell.length_c   1.000
_cell.angle_alpha   90.00
_cell.angle_beta   90.00
_cell.angle_gamma   90.00
#
_symmetry.space_group_name_H-M   'P 1'
#
loop_
_entity.id
_entity.type
_entity.pdbx_description
1 polymer ?
#
loop_
_entity_poly.entity_id
_entity_poly.type
_entity_poly.pdbx_seq_one_letter_code
_entity_poly.pdbx_strand_id
1 'polypeptide(L)'
;MKFSIPYVTNKQAIVINKSNASKYTNLESLKSAKITALIGSSNEAIIKSNKYLSQAKYEASGTIELSFENLKQGKFDATVTDFVIAKSTLTKSGYSDLMIINGIELGNEEYGIGFRLNSDMTEKINFIIMDMMVDNTLATIAKKYDLTELYVSTIKTDFNYIMNKKELIIGIVDDRIPMNYYSNTGELIGFDTEFAKAVCQKLNITPKFKNIDWANKEFELKSRNIDCIWSSLSVTEQRRSTMKFSRIYMTNKQSIIIRNSDKSKYTNLYSLSDSSVKISALFGSTGEEVIKSNPYLINANLIESSTIEKMLIELKKGTYDAIVMDYILAKATIKNNSYSDLMIIPDIDLANETYAIGFRVGSDMSVQINEKIKELKRDNTLLNIAKKYDLSDLYESVETVAGNSDAAYIMSNGEIIIGIKENNKPFSYEENGILTGFDIELTNTIYKNIGIDVKYVVIKDWSKKEEKLISKEVDSIMNSIINTSELKNNRQ
;
A
#
# COMPACT_ATOMS: atom_id res chain seq x y z
N MET A 1 -13.11 -26.19 5.65
CA MET A 1 -12.78 -25.57 4.34
C MET A 1 -11.83 -24.41 4.59
N LYS A 2 -10.93 -24.11 3.65
CA LYS A 2 -10.14 -22.85 3.67
C LYS A 2 -10.82 -21.90 2.68
N PHE A 3 -11.03 -20.64 3.05
CA PHE A 3 -11.70 -19.67 2.19
C PHE A 3 -10.70 -18.68 1.60
N SER A 4 -10.99 -18.15 0.40
CA SER A 4 -10.34 -16.96 -0.13
C SER A 4 -10.61 -15.74 0.76
N ILE A 5 -9.94 -14.62 0.47
CA ILE A 5 -10.39 -13.30 0.94
C ILE A 5 -11.84 -13.05 0.48
N PRO A 6 -12.63 -12.29 1.25
CA PRO A 6 -14.00 -12.00 0.86
C PRO A 6 -14.04 -11.15 -0.42
N TYR A 7 -14.97 -11.47 -1.32
CA TYR A 7 -15.21 -10.70 -2.55
C TYR A 7 -16.47 -9.84 -2.46
N VAL A 8 -17.40 -10.17 -1.55
CA VAL A 8 -18.55 -9.35 -1.16
C VAL A 8 -18.79 -9.53 0.35
N THR A 9 -19.17 -8.45 1.02
CA THR A 9 -19.63 -8.41 2.40
C THR A 9 -21.10 -8.02 2.34
N ASN A 10 -21.95 -9.02 2.52
CA ASN A 10 -23.38 -8.80 2.60
C ASN A 10 -23.72 -8.24 3.98
N LYS A 11 -24.85 -7.57 4.08
CA LYS A 11 -25.42 -7.10 5.34
C LYS A 11 -26.84 -7.59 5.47
N GLN A 12 -27.36 -7.60 6.68
CA GLN A 12 -28.76 -7.96 6.93
C GLN A 12 -29.63 -6.70 6.96
N ALA A 13 -30.86 -6.85 6.50
CA ALA A 13 -31.82 -5.78 6.29
C ALA A 13 -33.11 -6.08 7.03
N ILE A 14 -33.75 -5.01 7.49
CA ILE A 14 -35.11 -5.07 8.02
C ILE A 14 -36.03 -4.44 6.99
N VAL A 15 -37.00 -5.21 6.50
CA VAL A 15 -38.00 -4.75 5.55
C VAL A 15 -39.32 -4.54 6.28
N ILE A 16 -39.96 -3.41 6.02
CA ILE A 16 -41.26 -3.04 6.58
C ILE A 16 -42.21 -2.58 5.47
N ASN A 17 -43.50 -2.47 5.78
CA ASN A 17 -44.42 -1.70 4.95
C ASN A 17 -44.12 -0.19 5.06
N LYS A 18 -44.14 0.54 3.95
CA LYS A 18 -43.93 2.00 3.89
C LYS A 18 -44.88 2.77 4.78
N SER A 19 -46.10 2.27 4.99
CA SER A 19 -47.07 2.88 5.92
C SER A 19 -46.58 2.89 7.38
N ASN A 20 -45.64 2.00 7.73
CA ASN A 20 -45.06 1.89 9.07
C ASN A 20 -43.74 2.70 9.22
N ALA A 21 -43.31 3.44 8.20
CA ALA A 21 -42.01 4.13 8.22
C ALA A 21 -41.84 5.14 9.36
N SER A 22 -42.92 5.83 9.75
CA SER A 22 -42.90 6.76 10.89
C SER A 22 -42.90 6.05 12.25
N LYS A 23 -43.35 4.79 12.29
CA LYS A 23 -43.43 3.96 13.49
C LYS A 23 -42.12 3.24 13.77
N TYR A 24 -41.50 2.68 12.73
CA TYR A 24 -40.28 1.89 12.85
C TYR A 24 -39.09 2.61 12.21
N THR A 25 -38.40 3.42 13.01
CA THR A 25 -37.30 4.29 12.55
C THR A 25 -35.92 3.79 12.99
N ASN A 26 -35.84 2.90 13.97
CA ASN A 26 -34.59 2.35 14.53
C ASN A 26 -34.83 0.99 15.22
N LEU A 27 -33.76 0.33 15.67
CA LEU A 27 -33.87 -0.98 16.34
C LEU A 27 -34.74 -0.96 17.60
N GLU A 28 -34.68 0.12 18.40
CA GLU A 28 -35.47 0.23 19.61
C GLU A 28 -36.98 0.28 19.33
N SER A 29 -37.39 0.96 18.26
CA SER A 29 -38.80 1.03 17.84
C SER A 29 -39.39 -0.34 17.43
N LEU A 30 -38.54 -1.32 17.13
CA LEU A 30 -38.95 -2.68 16.74
C LEU A 30 -39.18 -3.62 17.94
N LYS A 31 -38.89 -3.20 19.18
CA LYS A 31 -39.10 -4.02 20.39
C LYS A 31 -40.54 -4.54 20.51
N SER A 32 -41.53 -3.81 20.02
CA SER A 32 -42.95 -4.20 20.08
C SER A 32 -43.50 -4.75 18.75
N ALA A 33 -42.65 -4.90 17.74
CA ALA A 33 -43.06 -5.34 16.41
C ALA A 33 -43.32 -6.85 16.39
N LYS A 34 -44.16 -7.29 15.45
CA LYS A 34 -44.25 -8.69 15.06
C LYS A 34 -43.28 -8.95 13.90
N ILE A 35 -42.22 -9.71 14.17
CA ILE A 35 -41.11 -9.91 13.22
C ILE A 35 -41.08 -11.35 12.72
N THR A 36 -40.61 -11.55 11.48
CA THR A 36 -40.34 -12.86 10.92
C THR A 36 -38.98 -12.92 10.23
N ALA A 37 -38.46 -14.13 10.05
CA ALA A 37 -37.27 -14.45 9.26
C ALA A 37 -37.34 -15.94 8.84
N LEU A 38 -36.51 -16.35 7.88
CA LEU A 38 -36.37 -17.76 7.51
C LEU A 38 -35.87 -18.57 8.71
N ILE A 39 -36.55 -19.68 9.01
CA ILE A 39 -36.13 -20.59 10.09
C ILE A 39 -34.72 -21.16 9.85
N GLY A 40 -33.90 -21.19 10.90
CA GLY A 40 -32.52 -21.70 10.84
C GLY A 40 -31.51 -20.77 10.16
N SER A 41 -31.91 -19.57 9.75
CA SER A 41 -31.02 -18.61 9.09
C SER A 41 -30.19 -17.78 10.09
N SER A 42 -29.11 -17.17 9.60
CA SER A 42 -28.36 -16.14 10.34
C SER A 42 -29.25 -14.96 10.75
N ASN A 43 -30.26 -14.63 9.94
CA ASN A 43 -31.26 -13.59 10.22
C ASN A 43 -32.10 -13.93 11.46
N GLU A 44 -32.52 -15.18 11.61
CA GLU A 44 -33.20 -15.65 12.83
C GLU A 44 -32.26 -15.57 14.05
N ALA A 45 -31.00 -15.99 13.89
CA ALA A 45 -30.02 -15.94 14.97
C ALA A 45 -29.81 -14.50 15.48
N ILE A 46 -29.81 -13.51 14.59
CA ILE A 46 -29.71 -12.09 14.96
C ILE A 46 -30.97 -11.59 15.66
N ILE A 47 -32.16 -11.95 15.19
CA ILE A 47 -33.40 -11.58 15.92
C ILE A 47 -33.30 -12.04 17.38
N LYS A 48 -32.84 -13.28 17.60
CA LYS A 48 -32.75 -13.87 18.95
C LYS A 48 -31.64 -13.28 19.82
N SER A 49 -30.54 -12.82 19.23
CA SER A 49 -29.36 -12.35 19.98
C SER A 49 -29.29 -10.83 20.12
N ASN A 50 -29.91 -10.07 19.22
CA ASN A 50 -29.86 -8.61 19.25
C ASN A 50 -30.65 -8.06 20.45
N LYS A 51 -30.07 -7.09 21.17
CA LYS A 51 -30.64 -6.47 22.38
C LYS A 51 -32.08 -5.99 22.24
N TYR A 52 -32.46 -5.52 21.05
CA TYR A 52 -33.78 -4.96 20.78
C TYR A 52 -34.71 -5.94 20.08
N LEU A 53 -34.24 -6.62 19.03
CA LEU A 53 -35.08 -7.55 18.26
C LEU A 53 -35.50 -8.77 19.09
N SER A 54 -34.70 -9.17 20.07
CA SER A 54 -35.02 -10.29 20.97
C SER A 54 -36.23 -10.04 21.87
N GLN A 55 -36.66 -8.77 22.01
CA GLN A 55 -37.85 -8.39 22.79
C GLN A 55 -39.13 -8.42 21.94
N ALA A 56 -39.00 -8.48 20.63
CA ALA A 56 -40.12 -8.43 19.71
C ALA A 56 -40.84 -9.77 19.58
N LYS A 57 -42.08 -9.74 19.05
CA LYS A 57 -42.85 -10.96 18.82
C LYS A 57 -42.35 -11.64 17.55
N TYR A 58 -41.43 -12.60 17.71
CA TYR A 58 -40.87 -13.38 16.60
C TYR A 58 -41.72 -14.61 16.26
N GLU A 59 -42.04 -14.81 14.98
CA GLU A 59 -42.54 -16.08 14.45
C GLU A 59 -41.75 -16.46 13.17
N ALA A 60 -41.22 -17.67 13.12
CA ALA A 60 -40.40 -18.14 12.01
C ALA A 60 -41.22 -18.35 10.73
N SER A 61 -40.61 -18.06 9.58
CA SER A 61 -41.14 -18.37 8.25
C SER A 61 -40.47 -19.61 7.66
N GLY A 62 -41.26 -20.45 6.99
CA GLY A 62 -40.76 -21.64 6.31
C GLY A 62 -39.97 -21.36 5.03
N THR A 63 -40.24 -20.24 4.36
CA THR A 63 -39.48 -19.77 3.18
C THR A 63 -39.27 -18.26 3.22
N ILE A 64 -38.33 -17.77 2.42
CA ILE A 64 -38.09 -16.33 2.27
C ILE A 64 -39.31 -15.67 1.63
N GLU A 65 -39.85 -16.25 0.56
CA GLU A 65 -41.02 -15.73 -0.17
C GLU A 65 -42.22 -15.54 0.76
N LEU A 66 -42.47 -16.53 1.62
CA LEU A 66 -43.56 -16.47 2.59
C LEU A 66 -43.37 -15.35 3.62
N SER A 67 -42.11 -15.04 3.98
CA SER A 67 -41.82 -13.94 4.91
C SER A 67 -42.21 -12.58 4.32
N PHE A 68 -41.96 -12.37 3.02
CA PHE A 68 -42.33 -11.14 2.31
C PHE A 68 -43.83 -11.07 2.02
N GLU A 69 -44.47 -12.18 1.63
CA GLU A 69 -45.92 -12.22 1.42
C GLU A 69 -46.70 -11.93 2.70
N ASN A 70 -46.29 -12.52 3.82
CA ASN A 70 -46.94 -12.26 5.10
C ASN A 70 -46.71 -10.82 5.59
N LEU A 71 -45.53 -10.25 5.35
CA LEU A 71 -45.27 -8.83 5.61
C LEU A 71 -46.17 -7.92 4.76
N LYS A 72 -46.27 -8.19 3.45
CA LYS A 72 -47.14 -7.45 2.52
C LYS A 72 -48.61 -7.50 2.92
N GLN A 73 -49.08 -8.64 3.42
CA GLN A 73 -50.45 -8.83 3.93
C GLN A 73 -50.69 -8.21 5.31
N GLY A 74 -49.68 -7.59 5.94
CA GLY A 74 -49.78 -7.00 7.28
C GLY A 74 -49.84 -8.03 8.41
N LYS A 75 -49.52 -9.30 8.15
CA LYS A 75 -49.45 -10.34 9.20
C LYS A 75 -48.21 -10.19 10.09
N PHE A 76 -47.19 -9.50 9.58
CA PHE A 76 -45.98 -9.10 10.29
C PHE A 76 -45.74 -7.62 10.08
N ASP A 77 -45.12 -6.98 11.05
CA ASP A 77 -44.68 -5.59 10.99
C ASP A 77 -43.35 -5.46 10.22
N ALA A 78 -42.50 -6.48 10.31
CA ALA A 78 -41.18 -6.50 9.72
C ALA A 78 -40.71 -7.93 9.35
N THR A 79 -39.86 -8.05 8.33
CA THR A 79 -39.06 -9.26 8.07
C THR A 79 -37.56 -8.92 8.11
N VAL A 80 -36.76 -9.81 8.71
CA VAL A 80 -35.29 -9.70 8.70
C VAL A 80 -34.72 -10.68 7.68
N THR A 81 -33.91 -10.19 6.76
CA THR A 81 -33.39 -10.96 5.63
C THR A 81 -32.09 -10.35 5.11
N ASP A 82 -31.44 -11.02 4.17
CA ASP A 82 -30.22 -10.54 3.55
C ASP A 82 -30.50 -9.32 2.67
N PHE A 83 -29.61 -8.32 2.69
CA PHE A 83 -29.81 -7.07 1.96
C PHE A 83 -29.96 -7.28 0.44
N VAL A 84 -29.16 -8.18 -0.14
CA VAL A 84 -29.30 -8.56 -1.57
C VAL A 84 -30.70 -9.12 -1.86
N ILE A 85 -31.22 -9.96 -0.96
CA ILE A 85 -32.52 -10.60 -1.11
C ILE A 85 -33.65 -9.58 -0.94
N ALA A 86 -33.54 -8.68 0.03
CA ALA A 86 -34.46 -7.56 0.19
C ALA A 86 -34.49 -6.69 -1.07
N LYS A 87 -33.32 -6.24 -1.55
CA LYS A 87 -33.20 -5.39 -2.73
C LYS A 87 -33.78 -6.05 -3.98
N SER A 88 -33.42 -7.32 -4.24
CA SER A 88 -33.95 -8.10 -5.37
C SER A 88 -35.45 -8.37 -5.27
N THR A 89 -35.98 -8.56 -4.06
CA THR A 89 -37.43 -8.82 -3.89
C THR A 89 -38.25 -7.54 -4.08
N LEU A 90 -37.77 -6.40 -3.58
CA LEU A 90 -38.47 -5.11 -3.66
C LEU A 90 -38.59 -4.56 -5.08
N THR A 91 -37.76 -5.01 -6.03
CA THR A 91 -37.89 -4.64 -7.46
C THR A 91 -38.94 -5.46 -8.19
N LYS A 92 -39.40 -6.58 -7.63
CA LYS A 92 -40.45 -7.41 -8.25
C LYS A 92 -41.81 -6.71 -8.17
N SER A 93 -42.63 -6.93 -9.19
CA SER A 93 -44.00 -6.44 -9.23
C SER A 93 -44.78 -6.92 -7.99
N GLY A 94 -45.47 -6.00 -7.32
CA GLY A 94 -46.29 -6.30 -6.14
C GLY A 94 -45.62 -6.11 -4.78
N TYR A 95 -44.37 -5.65 -4.69
CA TYR A 95 -43.70 -5.29 -3.42
C TYR A 95 -43.38 -3.79 -3.30
N SER A 96 -43.99 -2.95 -4.15
CA SER A 96 -43.77 -1.49 -4.18
C SER A 96 -44.09 -0.77 -2.88
N ASP A 97 -44.93 -1.36 -2.02
CA ASP A 97 -45.35 -0.81 -0.73
C ASP A 97 -44.43 -1.20 0.42
N LEU A 98 -43.38 -2.00 0.15
CA LEU A 98 -42.39 -2.37 1.13
C LEU A 98 -41.13 -1.50 0.99
N MET A 99 -40.35 -1.38 2.06
CA MET A 99 -39.09 -0.66 2.08
C MET A 99 -38.11 -1.26 3.08
N ILE A 100 -36.81 -1.08 2.81
CA ILE A 100 -35.75 -1.35 3.79
C ILE A 100 -35.68 -0.16 4.75
N ILE A 101 -35.53 -0.42 6.05
CA ILE A 101 -35.21 0.63 7.01
C ILE A 101 -33.73 1.00 6.85
N ASN A 102 -33.45 2.24 6.44
CA ASN A 102 -32.09 2.74 6.27
C ASN A 102 -31.44 3.08 7.62
N GLY A 103 -30.11 3.00 7.70
CA GLY A 103 -29.34 3.40 8.88
C GLY A 103 -29.35 2.40 10.06
N ILE A 104 -29.90 1.19 9.85
CA ILE A 104 -29.82 0.09 10.83
C ILE A 104 -28.72 -0.87 10.39
N GLU A 105 -27.74 -1.09 11.28
CA GLU A 105 -26.72 -2.13 11.14
C GLU A 105 -27.02 -3.28 12.12
N LEU A 106 -27.10 -4.50 11.58
CA LEU A 106 -27.38 -5.73 12.35
C LEU A 106 -26.14 -6.61 12.45
N GLY A 107 -25.65 -7.05 11.29
CA GLY A 107 -24.54 -7.95 11.13
C GLY A 107 -24.09 -8.00 9.67
N ASN A 108 -22.85 -8.40 9.47
CA ASN A 108 -22.22 -8.54 8.16
C ASN A 108 -21.88 -10.01 7.90
N GLU A 109 -21.98 -10.43 6.65
CA GLU A 109 -21.62 -11.76 6.18
C GLU A 109 -20.58 -11.65 5.08
N GLU A 110 -19.39 -12.21 5.31
CA GLU A 110 -18.30 -12.20 4.35
C GLU A 110 -18.39 -13.42 3.42
N TYR A 111 -18.54 -13.18 2.11
CA TYR A 111 -18.58 -14.21 1.09
C TYR A 111 -17.19 -14.42 0.48
N GLY A 112 -16.64 -15.62 0.66
CA GLY A 112 -15.38 -16.07 0.09
C GLY A 112 -15.53 -17.37 -0.70
N ILE A 113 -14.56 -17.66 -1.56
CA ILE A 113 -14.52 -18.90 -2.35
C ILE A 113 -13.93 -20.00 -1.48
N GLY A 114 -14.69 -21.08 -1.26
CA GLY A 114 -14.29 -22.20 -0.42
C GLY A 114 -13.45 -23.25 -1.15
N PHE A 115 -12.32 -23.63 -0.56
CA PHE A 115 -11.42 -24.69 -1.01
C PHE A 115 -11.28 -25.80 0.05
N ARG A 116 -10.73 -26.95 -0.36
CA ARG A 116 -10.30 -28.01 0.57
C ARG A 116 -9.29 -27.44 1.57
N LEU A 117 -9.32 -27.95 2.80
CA LEU A 117 -8.29 -27.65 3.79
C LEU A 117 -6.91 -27.99 3.17
N ASN A 118 -5.96 -27.05 3.26
CA ASN A 118 -4.61 -27.11 2.69
C ASN A 118 -4.45 -26.93 1.16
N SER A 119 -5.48 -26.47 0.44
CA SER A 119 -5.29 -26.12 -0.98
C SER A 119 -4.52 -24.81 -1.16
N ASP A 120 -3.48 -24.86 -1.99
CA ASP A 120 -2.69 -23.71 -2.49
C ASP A 120 -3.50 -22.78 -3.41
N MET A 121 -4.59 -23.28 -4.01
CA MET A 121 -5.50 -22.48 -4.83
C MET A 121 -6.07 -21.26 -4.11
N THR A 122 -6.19 -21.33 -2.78
CA THR A 122 -6.64 -20.18 -1.99
C THR A 122 -5.72 -18.98 -2.19
N GLU A 123 -4.40 -19.19 -2.23
CA GLU A 123 -3.42 -18.13 -2.44
C GLU A 123 -3.52 -17.59 -3.86
N LYS A 124 -3.54 -18.48 -4.86
CA LYS A 124 -3.68 -18.11 -6.28
C LYS A 124 -4.93 -17.26 -6.54
N ILE A 125 -6.05 -17.63 -5.94
CA ILE A 125 -7.34 -16.94 -6.12
C ILE A 125 -7.37 -15.63 -5.33
N ASN A 126 -6.73 -15.56 -4.16
CA ASN A 126 -6.57 -14.31 -3.44
C ASN A 126 -5.85 -13.26 -4.29
N PHE A 127 -4.77 -13.64 -4.98
CA PHE A 127 -4.08 -12.73 -5.91
C PHE A 127 -4.99 -12.22 -7.01
N ILE A 128 -5.76 -13.10 -7.65
CA ILE A 128 -6.66 -12.71 -8.74
C ILE A 128 -7.74 -11.76 -8.23
N ILE A 129 -8.35 -12.05 -7.08
CA ILE A 129 -9.35 -11.17 -6.47
C ILE A 129 -8.73 -9.80 -6.15
N MET A 130 -7.50 -9.76 -5.64
CA MET A 130 -6.79 -8.50 -5.35
C MET A 130 -6.46 -7.73 -6.62
N ASP A 131 -5.93 -8.39 -7.66
CA ASP A 131 -5.66 -7.76 -8.95
C ASP A 131 -6.97 -7.18 -9.53
N MET A 132 -8.09 -7.92 -9.43
CA MET A 132 -9.42 -7.45 -9.81
C MET A 132 -9.96 -6.28 -8.97
N MET A 133 -9.56 -6.18 -7.70
CA MET A 133 -9.88 -5.03 -6.85
C MET A 133 -9.03 -3.82 -7.23
N VAL A 134 -7.76 -4.03 -7.56
CA VAL A 134 -6.82 -2.97 -7.93
C VAL A 134 -7.13 -2.39 -9.32
N ASP A 135 -7.53 -3.22 -10.28
CA ASP A 135 -7.84 -2.80 -11.66
C ASP A 135 -9.31 -2.41 -11.89
N ASN A 136 -10.12 -2.35 -10.83
CA ASN A 136 -11.56 -2.09 -10.85
C ASN A 136 -12.42 -3.13 -11.60
N THR A 137 -11.88 -4.29 -11.98
CA THR A 137 -12.67 -5.38 -12.58
C THR A 137 -13.78 -5.84 -11.63
N LEU A 138 -13.46 -6.06 -10.35
CA LEU A 138 -14.46 -6.50 -9.37
C LEU A 138 -15.49 -5.40 -9.09
N ALA A 139 -15.08 -4.13 -9.07
CA ALA A 139 -15.98 -2.98 -8.95
C ALA A 139 -16.94 -2.90 -10.15
N THR A 140 -16.44 -3.15 -11.37
CA THR A 140 -17.24 -3.18 -12.60
C THR A 140 -18.27 -4.31 -12.58
N ILE A 141 -17.87 -5.51 -12.13
CA ILE A 141 -18.77 -6.63 -11.94
C ILE A 141 -19.82 -6.29 -10.87
N ALA A 142 -19.42 -5.75 -9.72
CA ALA A 142 -20.34 -5.35 -8.67
C ALA A 142 -21.36 -4.31 -9.14
N LYS A 143 -20.94 -3.31 -9.94
CA LYS A 143 -21.81 -2.31 -10.55
C LYS A 143 -22.82 -2.94 -11.51
N LYS A 144 -22.40 -3.89 -12.36
CA LYS A 144 -23.28 -4.60 -13.30
C LYS A 144 -24.43 -5.32 -12.60
N TYR A 145 -24.21 -5.82 -11.38
CA TYR A 145 -25.21 -6.55 -10.60
C TYR A 145 -25.81 -5.73 -9.45
N ASP A 146 -25.58 -4.41 -9.42
CA ASP A 146 -26.13 -3.51 -8.39
C ASP A 146 -25.73 -3.89 -6.94
N LEU A 147 -24.49 -4.41 -6.80
CA LEU A 147 -23.84 -4.83 -5.56
C LEU A 147 -22.74 -3.86 -5.10
N THR A 148 -22.62 -2.67 -5.71
CA THR A 148 -21.55 -1.70 -5.43
C THR A 148 -21.45 -1.38 -3.93
N GLU A 149 -22.58 -1.17 -3.25
CA GLU A 149 -22.60 -0.88 -1.81
C GLU A 149 -21.97 -2.01 -0.97
N LEU A 150 -22.30 -3.26 -1.31
CA LEU A 150 -21.77 -4.43 -0.60
C LEU A 150 -20.30 -4.67 -0.92
N TYR A 151 -19.92 -4.50 -2.19
CA TYR A 151 -18.52 -4.57 -2.61
C TYR A 151 -17.66 -3.53 -1.90
N VAL A 152 -18.08 -2.26 -1.86
CA VAL A 152 -17.34 -1.18 -1.16
C VAL A 152 -17.15 -1.54 0.32
N SER A 153 -18.18 -2.08 0.98
CA SER A 153 -18.06 -2.54 2.38
C SER A 153 -17.08 -3.72 2.57
N THR A 154 -16.70 -4.39 1.49
CA THR A 154 -15.76 -5.53 1.49
C THR A 154 -14.30 -5.10 1.38
N ILE A 155 -14.05 -3.89 0.87
CA ILE A 155 -12.69 -3.39 0.68
C ILE A 155 -12.07 -3.13 2.06
N LYS A 156 -11.50 -4.19 2.65
CA LYS A 156 -10.58 -4.05 3.78
C LYS A 156 -9.30 -3.48 3.22
N THR A 157 -9.12 -2.19 3.45
CA THR A 157 -7.87 -1.53 3.12
C THR A 157 -6.71 -2.17 3.89
N ASP A 158 -5.49 -2.04 3.38
CA ASP A 158 -4.31 -2.61 4.04
C ASP A 158 -4.16 -2.04 5.45
N PHE A 159 -4.43 -0.74 5.62
CA PHE A 159 -4.51 -0.11 6.93
C PHE A 159 -5.49 -0.81 7.86
N ASN A 160 -6.76 -0.97 7.47
CA ASN A 160 -7.77 -1.61 8.31
C ASN A 160 -7.38 -3.05 8.67
N TYR A 161 -6.88 -3.81 7.69
CA TYR A 161 -6.41 -5.17 7.90
C TYR A 161 -5.27 -5.24 8.94
N ILE A 162 -4.25 -4.39 8.80
CA ILE A 162 -3.07 -4.33 9.69
C ILE A 162 -3.46 -3.85 11.09
N MET A 163 -4.28 -2.80 11.18
CA MET A 163 -4.71 -2.23 12.45
C MET A 163 -5.63 -3.15 13.26
N ASN A 164 -6.49 -3.92 12.58
CA ASN A 164 -7.37 -4.90 13.23
C ASN A 164 -6.58 -6.07 13.79
N LYS A 165 -5.55 -6.57 13.07
CA LYS A 165 -4.70 -7.66 13.58
C LYS A 165 -3.62 -7.19 14.57
N LYS A 166 -3.39 -5.88 14.70
CA LYS A 166 -2.39 -5.26 15.60
C LYS A 166 -0.95 -5.69 15.32
N GLU A 167 -0.67 -6.10 14.10
CA GLU A 167 0.66 -6.58 13.67
C GLU A 167 0.99 -6.07 12.26
N LEU A 168 2.24 -5.70 12.01
CA LEU A 168 2.75 -5.36 10.67
C LEU A 168 3.84 -6.38 10.30
N ILE A 169 3.65 -7.15 9.22
CA ILE A 169 4.64 -8.13 8.77
C ILE A 169 5.64 -7.43 7.84
N ILE A 170 6.90 -7.37 8.23
CA ILE A 170 7.94 -6.58 7.56
C ILE A 170 8.95 -7.54 6.94
N GLY A 171 9.04 -7.55 5.61
CA GLY A 171 10.06 -8.29 4.87
C GLY A 171 11.42 -7.61 4.99
N ILE A 172 12.40 -8.36 5.47
CA ILE A 172 13.79 -7.92 5.63
C ILE A 172 14.78 -8.95 5.10
N VAL A 173 16.02 -8.52 4.87
CA VAL A 173 17.19 -9.40 4.73
C VAL A 173 18.18 -9.04 5.84
N ASP A 174 18.63 -10.03 6.59
CA ASP A 174 19.42 -9.86 7.82
C ASP A 174 20.94 -9.75 7.60
N ASP A 175 21.41 -9.69 6.35
CA ASP A 175 22.83 -9.53 5.97
C ASP A 175 23.21 -8.08 5.59
N ARG A 176 22.36 -7.10 5.90
CA ARG A 176 22.51 -5.70 5.46
C ARG A 176 23.02 -4.80 6.58
N ILE A 177 24.27 -4.95 7.00
CA ILE A 177 24.87 -4.06 8.00
C ILE A 177 25.11 -2.66 7.38
N PRO A 178 24.64 -1.54 7.99
CA PRO A 178 24.09 -1.39 9.34
C PRO A 178 22.55 -1.22 9.39
N MET A 179 21.84 -1.64 8.35
CA MET A 179 20.41 -1.42 8.13
C MET A 179 19.53 -2.47 8.81
N ASN A 180 19.78 -3.75 8.55
CA ASN A 180 19.13 -4.89 9.21
C ASN A 180 20.16 -5.99 9.44
N TYR A 181 20.40 -6.34 10.70
CA TYR A 181 21.34 -7.40 11.07
C TYR A 181 21.13 -7.85 12.51
N TYR A 182 21.60 -9.04 12.85
CA TYR A 182 21.60 -9.51 14.22
C TYR A 182 22.82 -9.00 14.98
N SER A 183 22.57 -8.46 16.17
CA SER A 183 23.62 -8.15 17.16
C SER A 183 24.28 -9.43 17.69
N ASN A 184 25.40 -9.27 18.40
CA ASN A 184 26.09 -10.39 19.05
C ASN A 184 25.22 -11.13 20.10
N THR A 185 24.13 -10.52 20.57
CA THR A 185 23.18 -11.15 21.51
C THR A 185 22.02 -11.85 20.81
N GLY A 186 21.99 -11.86 19.47
CA GLY A 186 20.91 -12.46 18.68
C GLY A 186 19.66 -11.57 18.55
N GLU A 187 19.72 -10.29 18.93
CA GLU A 187 18.64 -9.34 18.67
C GLU A 187 18.77 -8.75 17.27
N LEU A 188 17.68 -8.74 16.49
CA LEU A 188 17.60 -8.00 15.23
C LEU A 188 17.62 -6.49 15.52
N ILE A 189 18.64 -5.83 14.98
CA ILE A 189 18.92 -4.40 15.10
C ILE A 189 19.22 -3.79 13.72
N GLY A 190 19.63 -2.52 13.71
CA GLY A 190 19.98 -1.77 12.52
C GLY A 190 19.04 -0.59 12.28
N PHE A 191 19.44 0.33 11.41
CA PHE A 191 18.69 1.55 11.14
C PHE A 191 17.23 1.25 10.71
N ASP A 192 17.03 0.39 9.71
CA ASP A 192 15.70 0.06 9.21
C ASP A 192 14.87 -0.70 10.25
N THR A 193 15.51 -1.60 11.00
CA THR A 193 14.86 -2.34 12.09
C THR A 193 14.35 -1.42 13.19
N GLU A 194 15.18 -0.50 13.67
CA GLU A 194 14.81 0.41 14.77
C GLU A 194 13.84 1.49 14.31
N PHE A 195 13.96 1.94 13.06
CA PHE A 195 12.99 2.81 12.43
C PHE A 195 11.61 2.12 12.33
N ALA A 196 11.56 0.86 11.88
CA ALA A 196 10.34 0.07 11.84
C ALA A 196 9.69 -0.09 13.23
N LYS A 197 10.50 -0.40 14.25
CA LYS A 197 10.04 -0.48 15.65
C LYS A 197 9.44 0.85 16.11
N ALA A 198 10.08 2.00 15.83
CA ALA A 198 9.60 3.32 16.21
C ALA A 198 8.28 3.70 15.54
N VAL A 199 8.10 3.40 14.24
CA VAL A 199 6.84 3.64 13.54
C VAL A 199 5.72 2.75 14.10
N CYS A 200 5.99 1.45 14.30
CA CYS A 200 4.99 0.53 14.85
C CYS A 200 4.56 0.95 16.27
N GLN A 201 5.48 1.46 17.08
CA GLN A 201 5.17 2.02 18.41
C GLN A 201 4.20 3.20 18.32
N LYS A 202 4.41 4.15 17.40
CA LYS A 202 3.49 5.29 17.17
C LYS A 202 2.10 4.84 16.69
N LEU A 203 2.02 3.70 16.01
CA LEU A 203 0.76 3.11 15.52
C LEU A 203 0.11 2.16 16.54
N ASN A 204 0.76 1.88 17.68
CA ASN A 204 0.29 0.90 18.65
C ASN A 204 0.01 -0.48 18.01
N ILE A 205 0.96 -0.97 17.21
CA ILE A 205 0.98 -2.30 16.57
C ILE A 205 2.35 -2.97 16.78
N THR A 206 2.41 -4.28 16.62
CA THR A 206 3.65 -5.07 16.79
C THR A 206 4.34 -5.29 15.45
N PRO A 207 5.64 -4.94 15.29
CA PRO A 207 6.40 -5.33 14.10
C PRO A 207 6.71 -6.84 14.14
N LYS A 208 6.46 -7.54 13.03
CA LYS A 208 6.83 -8.94 12.81
C LYS A 208 7.82 -9.00 11.66
N PHE A 209 9.10 -9.14 11.98
CA PHE A 209 10.15 -9.24 10.96
C PHE A 209 10.16 -10.64 10.36
N LYS A 210 10.11 -10.71 9.03
CA LYS A 210 10.21 -11.94 8.25
C LYS A 210 11.44 -11.84 7.36
N ASN A 211 12.42 -12.72 7.57
CA ASN A 211 13.54 -12.83 6.64
C ASN A 211 13.02 -13.37 5.31
N ILE A 212 13.36 -12.73 4.21
CA ILE A 212 12.91 -13.10 2.86
C ILE A 212 14.11 -13.32 1.94
N ASP A 213 13.89 -14.12 0.90
CA ASP A 213 14.81 -14.13 -0.24
C ASP A 213 14.64 -12.82 -1.04
N TRP A 214 15.72 -12.05 -1.16
CA TRP A 214 15.70 -10.78 -1.88
C TRP A 214 15.28 -10.93 -3.35
N ALA A 215 15.57 -12.07 -3.97
CA ALA A 215 15.17 -12.38 -5.34
C ALA A 215 13.63 -12.48 -5.46
N ASN A 216 12.94 -12.82 -4.37
CA ASN A 216 11.50 -13.07 -4.33
C ASN A 216 10.72 -11.96 -3.61
N LYS A 217 11.35 -10.84 -3.23
CA LYS A 217 10.71 -9.76 -2.44
C LYS A 217 9.42 -9.21 -3.06
N GLU A 218 9.37 -9.02 -4.38
CA GLU A 218 8.16 -8.56 -5.08
C GLU A 218 7.03 -9.59 -4.97
N PHE A 219 7.36 -10.89 -5.06
CA PHE A 219 6.40 -11.97 -4.89
C PHE A 219 5.92 -12.09 -3.45
N GLU A 220 6.81 -12.00 -2.46
CA GLU A 220 6.46 -11.99 -1.04
C GLU A 220 5.49 -10.84 -0.71
N LEU A 221 5.73 -9.65 -1.29
CA LEU A 221 4.87 -8.49 -1.12
C LEU A 221 3.51 -8.67 -1.80
N LYS A 222 3.52 -9.13 -3.07
CA LYS A 222 2.29 -9.37 -3.84
C LYS A 222 1.42 -10.47 -3.20
N SER A 223 2.05 -11.52 -2.66
CA SER A 223 1.39 -12.67 -2.00
C SER A 223 0.82 -12.37 -0.62
N ARG A 224 1.06 -11.16 -0.11
CA ARG A 224 0.76 -10.79 1.29
C ARG A 224 1.45 -11.67 2.32
N ASN A 225 2.51 -12.37 1.93
CA ASN A 225 3.42 -13.03 2.86
C ASN A 225 4.14 -12.01 3.77
N ILE A 226 4.28 -10.79 3.28
CA ILE A 226 4.72 -9.58 4.02
C ILE A 226 3.75 -8.43 3.71
N ASP A 227 3.66 -7.46 4.61
CA ASP A 227 2.87 -6.23 4.45
C ASP A 227 3.67 -5.11 3.79
N CYS A 228 4.97 -5.05 4.06
CA CYS A 228 5.90 -4.13 3.42
C CYS A 228 7.32 -4.71 3.34
N ILE A 229 8.14 -4.15 2.45
CA ILE A 229 9.59 -4.38 2.36
C ILE A 229 10.29 -3.19 3.01
N TRP A 230 11.07 -3.43 4.05
CA TRP A 230 11.76 -2.38 4.80
C TRP A 230 13.21 -2.77 5.07
N SER A 231 13.97 -2.82 3.98
CA SER A 231 15.29 -3.46 3.96
C SER A 231 16.24 -2.81 2.96
N SER A 232 16.45 -1.50 3.10
CA SER A 232 17.32 -0.69 2.24
C SER A 232 16.91 -0.81 0.77
N LEU A 233 15.62 -0.62 0.53
CA LEU A 233 15.02 -0.82 -0.79
C LEU A 233 15.21 0.44 -1.64
N SER A 234 16.11 0.36 -2.62
CA SER A 234 16.31 1.43 -3.61
C SER A 234 15.05 1.69 -4.41
N VAL A 235 14.70 2.97 -4.53
CA VAL A 235 13.61 3.46 -5.37
C VAL A 235 14.06 3.45 -6.83
N THR A 236 13.36 2.70 -7.67
CA THR A 236 13.55 2.69 -9.13
C THR A 236 12.22 2.80 -9.84
N GLU A 237 12.22 3.34 -11.08
CA GLU A 237 11.01 3.43 -11.90
C GLU A 237 10.40 2.05 -12.19
N GLN A 238 11.24 1.05 -12.43
CA GLN A 238 10.80 -0.34 -12.59
C GLN A 238 10.03 -0.83 -11.35
N ARG A 239 10.55 -0.58 -10.14
CA ARG A 239 9.86 -0.95 -8.90
C ARG A 239 8.57 -0.14 -8.72
N ARG A 240 8.56 1.17 -9.02
CA ARG A 240 7.33 2.00 -8.93
C ARG A 240 6.15 1.43 -9.70
N SER A 241 6.40 0.77 -10.83
CA SER A 241 5.34 0.12 -11.61
C SER A 241 4.69 -1.10 -10.93
N THR A 242 5.34 -1.68 -9.92
CA THR A 242 4.93 -2.94 -9.25
C THR A 242 4.79 -2.83 -7.73
N MET A 243 5.18 -1.69 -7.14
CA MET A 243 5.02 -1.40 -5.71
C MET A 243 4.84 0.09 -5.45
N LYS A 244 4.19 0.42 -4.34
CA LYS A 244 4.04 1.78 -3.83
C LYS A 244 5.15 2.06 -2.83
N PHE A 245 5.74 3.26 -2.85
CA PHE A 245 6.79 3.63 -1.91
C PHE A 245 6.28 4.56 -0.78
N SER A 246 6.89 4.46 0.39
CA SER A 246 6.83 5.53 1.39
C SER A 246 7.58 6.77 0.90
N ARG A 247 7.58 7.80 1.74
CA ARG A 247 8.58 8.86 1.71
C ARG A 247 10.00 8.30 1.70
N ILE A 248 10.87 8.98 0.97
CA ILE A 248 12.31 8.71 1.01
C ILE A 248 12.82 9.00 2.42
N TYR A 249 13.59 8.07 2.96
CA TYR A 249 14.14 8.19 4.31
C TYR A 249 15.68 8.22 4.35
N MET A 250 16.36 7.91 3.25
CA MET A 250 17.82 7.85 3.18
C MET A 250 18.29 8.06 1.73
N THR A 251 19.39 8.79 1.53
CA THR A 251 20.11 8.80 0.25
C THR A 251 21.18 7.72 0.24
N ASN A 252 21.54 7.24 -0.94
CA ASN A 252 22.58 6.26 -1.14
C ASN A 252 23.19 6.44 -2.54
N LYS A 253 24.20 5.64 -2.86
CA LYS A 253 24.69 5.44 -4.22
C LYS A 253 25.26 4.03 -4.36
N GLN A 254 25.48 3.57 -5.59
CA GLN A 254 26.28 2.38 -5.81
C GLN A 254 27.78 2.70 -5.61
N SER A 255 28.53 1.68 -5.22
CA SER A 255 29.97 1.78 -5.03
C SER A 255 30.66 0.53 -5.55
N ILE A 256 31.92 0.68 -5.95
CA ILE A 256 32.75 -0.44 -6.38
C ILE A 256 33.76 -0.75 -5.29
N ILE A 257 33.81 -2.02 -4.87
CA ILE A 257 34.75 -2.52 -3.88
C ILE A 257 35.73 -3.47 -4.56
N ILE A 258 37.00 -3.33 -4.22
CA ILE A 258 38.11 -4.17 -4.67
C ILE A 258 38.96 -4.61 -3.48
N ARG A 259 39.89 -5.54 -3.70
CA ARG A 259 40.96 -5.80 -2.72
C ARG A 259 41.94 -4.64 -2.67
N ASN A 260 42.44 -4.31 -1.48
CA ASN A 260 43.48 -3.30 -1.29
C ASN A 260 44.74 -3.59 -2.12
N SER A 261 45.08 -4.86 -2.32
CA SER A 261 46.22 -5.29 -3.16
C SER A 261 46.06 -4.88 -4.63
N ASP A 262 44.83 -4.66 -5.10
CA ASP A 262 44.54 -4.34 -6.50
C ASP A 262 44.32 -2.85 -6.74
N LYS A 263 44.58 -1.99 -5.74
CA LYS A 263 44.39 -0.54 -5.81
C LYS A 263 45.08 0.11 -7.01
N SER A 264 46.27 -0.36 -7.39
CA SER A 264 47.01 0.17 -8.55
C SER A 264 46.46 -0.36 -9.89
N LYS A 265 45.77 -1.50 -9.89
CA LYS A 265 45.17 -2.12 -11.07
C LYS A 265 43.82 -1.49 -11.39
N TYR A 266 42.99 -1.27 -10.37
CA TYR A 266 41.64 -0.74 -10.51
C TYR A 266 41.53 0.65 -9.89
N THR A 267 41.67 1.67 -10.72
CA THR A 267 41.75 3.08 -10.28
C THR A 267 40.53 3.91 -10.68
N ASN A 268 39.74 3.45 -11.65
CA ASN A 268 38.56 4.14 -12.18
C ASN A 268 37.67 3.17 -12.98
N LEU A 269 36.52 3.65 -13.49
CA LEU A 269 35.60 2.82 -14.27
C LEU A 269 36.22 2.20 -15.54
N TYR A 270 37.12 2.89 -16.23
CA TYR A 270 37.78 2.35 -17.43
C TYR A 270 38.64 1.13 -17.13
N SER A 271 39.29 1.10 -15.95
CA SER A 271 40.09 -0.05 -15.55
C SER A 271 39.28 -1.33 -15.29
N LEU A 272 37.94 -1.22 -15.25
CA LEU A 272 37.00 -2.32 -15.02
C LEU A 272 36.25 -2.74 -16.28
N SER A 273 36.50 -2.10 -17.43
CA SER A 273 35.69 -2.29 -18.64
C SER A 273 36.05 -3.49 -19.51
N ASP A 274 37.13 -4.21 -19.15
CA ASP A 274 37.60 -5.35 -19.92
C ASP A 274 36.79 -6.61 -19.59
N SER A 275 36.44 -7.40 -20.61
CA SER A 275 35.69 -8.66 -20.46
C SER A 275 36.36 -9.73 -19.59
N SER A 276 37.66 -9.62 -19.35
CA SER A 276 38.40 -10.47 -18.41
C SER A 276 38.15 -10.11 -16.94
N VAL A 277 37.66 -8.89 -16.65
CA VAL A 277 37.32 -8.44 -15.29
C VAL A 277 36.08 -9.17 -14.82
N LYS A 278 36.21 -9.94 -13.74
CA LYS A 278 35.09 -10.60 -13.08
C LYS A 278 34.46 -9.66 -12.07
N ILE A 279 33.27 -9.16 -12.37
CA ILE A 279 32.55 -8.25 -11.49
C ILE A 279 31.31 -8.94 -10.90
N SER A 280 31.00 -8.71 -9.63
CA SER A 280 29.82 -9.31 -8.99
C SER A 280 28.89 -8.27 -8.40
N ALA A 281 27.60 -8.58 -8.39
CA ALA A 281 26.57 -7.87 -7.64
C ALA A 281 25.56 -8.89 -7.09
N LEU A 282 24.78 -8.48 -6.10
CA LEU A 282 23.68 -9.29 -5.58
C LEU A 282 22.59 -9.43 -6.66
N PHE A 283 22.08 -10.65 -6.85
CA PHE A 283 20.97 -10.90 -7.79
C PHE A 283 19.70 -10.12 -7.40
N GLY A 284 19.08 -9.46 -8.38
CA GLY A 284 17.92 -8.59 -8.21
C GLY A 284 18.22 -7.25 -7.52
N SER A 285 19.49 -6.82 -7.50
CA SER A 285 19.92 -5.54 -6.91
C SER A 285 20.08 -4.43 -7.96
N THR A 286 20.06 -3.18 -7.51
CA THR A 286 20.38 -2.05 -8.39
C THR A 286 21.86 -2.01 -8.77
N GLY A 287 22.76 -2.58 -7.96
CA GLY A 287 24.16 -2.79 -8.34
C GLY A 287 24.32 -3.69 -9.57
N GLU A 288 23.49 -4.72 -9.69
CA GLU A 288 23.43 -5.57 -10.89
C GLU A 288 22.92 -4.79 -12.12
N GLU A 289 21.85 -4.02 -11.96
CA GLU A 289 21.29 -3.15 -13.00
C GLU A 289 22.36 -2.14 -13.49
N VAL A 290 23.13 -1.58 -12.57
CA VAL A 290 24.23 -0.66 -12.87
C VAL A 290 25.33 -1.34 -13.69
N ILE A 291 25.74 -2.56 -13.35
CA ILE A 291 26.72 -3.30 -14.16
C ILE A 291 26.16 -3.55 -15.57
N LYS A 292 24.90 -3.96 -15.68
CA LYS A 292 24.25 -4.29 -16.96
C LYS A 292 23.98 -3.08 -17.86
N SER A 293 23.93 -1.87 -17.32
CA SER A 293 23.54 -0.66 -18.06
C SER A 293 24.65 0.38 -18.20
N ASN A 294 25.65 0.38 -17.32
CA ASN A 294 26.71 1.36 -17.36
C ASN A 294 27.66 1.09 -18.55
N PRO A 295 27.91 2.08 -19.44
CA PRO A 295 28.75 1.89 -20.63
C PRO A 295 30.16 1.37 -20.38
N TYR A 296 30.70 1.59 -19.17
CA TYR A 296 32.02 1.11 -18.78
C TYR A 296 31.97 -0.29 -18.18
N LEU A 297 30.88 -0.69 -17.53
CA LEU A 297 30.80 -1.97 -16.82
C LEU A 297 30.12 -3.07 -17.65
N ILE A 298 29.34 -2.70 -18.66
CA ILE A 298 28.51 -3.62 -19.46
C ILE A 298 29.32 -4.74 -20.15
N ASN A 299 30.60 -4.50 -20.43
CA ASN A 299 31.49 -5.47 -21.06
C ASN A 299 32.21 -6.38 -20.05
N ALA A 300 32.20 -6.05 -18.75
CA ALA A 300 32.81 -6.89 -17.73
C ALA A 300 32.03 -8.22 -17.57
N ASN A 301 32.73 -9.26 -17.10
CA ASN A 301 32.10 -10.54 -16.84
C ASN A 301 31.32 -10.50 -15.53
N LEU A 302 30.02 -10.21 -15.62
CA LEU A 302 29.10 -10.21 -14.48
C LEU A 302 28.87 -11.64 -13.97
N ILE A 303 29.15 -11.85 -12.68
CA ILE A 303 28.83 -13.06 -11.93
C ILE A 303 27.90 -12.70 -10.79
N GLU A 304 26.63 -13.09 -10.87
CA GLU A 304 25.62 -12.78 -9.87
C GLU A 304 25.84 -13.59 -8.57
N SER A 305 25.76 -12.91 -7.43
CA SER A 305 25.85 -13.50 -6.09
C SER A 305 24.47 -13.61 -5.44
N SER A 306 24.26 -14.66 -4.64
CA SER A 306 22.99 -14.90 -3.93
C SER A 306 22.88 -14.18 -2.59
N THR A 307 24.01 -13.85 -1.94
CA THR A 307 24.07 -13.13 -0.65
C THR A 307 25.24 -12.15 -0.65
N ILE A 308 25.18 -11.12 0.19
CA ILE A 308 26.28 -10.14 0.33
C ILE A 308 27.52 -10.82 0.91
N GLU A 309 27.35 -11.70 1.89
CA GLU A 309 28.45 -12.43 2.52
C GLU A 309 29.25 -13.25 1.50
N LYS A 310 28.57 -14.03 0.65
CA LYS A 310 29.21 -14.82 -0.40
C LYS A 310 29.97 -13.92 -1.37
N MET A 311 29.36 -12.81 -1.78
CA MET A 311 29.98 -11.84 -2.68
C MET A 311 31.30 -11.28 -2.11
N LEU A 312 31.31 -10.92 -0.83
CA LEU A 312 32.49 -10.42 -0.14
C LEU A 312 33.58 -11.49 0.03
N ILE A 313 33.21 -12.72 0.40
CA ILE A 313 34.14 -13.84 0.54
C ILE A 313 34.83 -14.15 -0.79
N GLU A 314 34.08 -14.21 -1.88
CA GLU A 314 34.62 -14.50 -3.21
C GLU A 314 35.47 -13.36 -3.78
N LEU A 315 35.16 -12.11 -3.44
CA LEU A 315 36.07 -10.98 -3.69
C LEU A 315 37.39 -11.16 -2.93
N LYS A 316 37.37 -11.52 -1.64
CA LYS A 316 38.61 -11.74 -0.88
C LYS A 316 39.48 -12.85 -1.45
N LYS A 317 38.86 -13.93 -1.94
CA LYS A 317 39.56 -15.08 -2.52
C LYS A 317 40.21 -14.80 -3.88
N GLY A 318 39.88 -13.69 -4.55
CA GLY A 318 40.32 -13.44 -5.92
C GLY A 318 39.41 -14.05 -6.99
N THR A 319 38.27 -14.63 -6.61
CA THR A 319 37.29 -15.15 -7.57
C THR A 319 36.66 -14.02 -8.38
N TYR A 320 36.34 -12.90 -7.72
CA TYR A 320 35.90 -11.66 -8.34
C TYR A 320 37.02 -10.64 -8.29
N ASP A 321 37.16 -9.80 -9.30
CA ASP A 321 38.09 -8.67 -9.31
C ASP A 321 37.49 -7.44 -8.61
N ALA A 322 36.19 -7.25 -8.76
CA ALA A 322 35.44 -6.15 -8.17
C ALA A 322 34.02 -6.59 -7.82
N ILE A 323 33.38 -5.90 -6.88
CA ILE A 323 31.95 -6.05 -6.60
C ILE A 323 31.26 -4.69 -6.60
N VAL A 324 30.00 -4.64 -7.00
CA VAL A 324 29.14 -3.45 -6.92
C VAL A 324 28.11 -3.66 -5.82
N MET A 325 28.08 -2.74 -4.87
CA MET A 325 27.08 -2.73 -3.80
C MET A 325 26.84 -1.32 -3.27
N ASP A 326 25.72 -1.17 -2.57
CA ASP A 326 25.29 0.06 -1.90
C ASP A 326 26.41 0.66 -1.02
N TYR A 327 26.66 1.96 -1.21
CA TYR A 327 27.73 2.69 -0.51
C TYR A 327 27.57 2.62 1.02
N ILE A 328 26.35 2.67 1.53
CA ILE A 328 26.06 2.49 2.97
C ILE A 328 26.64 1.18 3.50
N LEU A 329 26.34 0.08 2.79
CA LEU A 329 26.78 -1.26 3.16
C LEU A 329 28.30 -1.41 2.95
N ALA A 330 28.84 -0.82 1.89
CA ALA A 330 30.27 -0.80 1.60
C ALA A 330 31.05 -0.08 2.72
N LYS A 331 30.60 1.11 3.14
CA LYS A 331 31.20 1.93 4.21
C LYS A 331 31.24 1.16 5.53
N ALA A 332 30.15 0.46 5.86
CA ALA A 332 30.10 -0.39 7.05
C ALA A 332 31.00 -1.62 6.92
N THR A 333 31.05 -2.24 5.74
CA THR A 333 31.87 -3.43 5.47
C THR A 333 33.35 -3.15 5.64
N ILE A 334 33.89 -2.08 5.04
CA ILE A 334 35.33 -1.79 5.12
C ILE A 334 35.78 -1.34 6.52
N LYS A 335 34.85 -0.88 7.37
CA LYS A 335 35.10 -0.60 8.79
C LYS A 335 35.16 -1.86 9.64
N ASN A 336 34.65 -2.98 9.14
CA ASN A 336 34.71 -4.26 9.83
C ASN A 336 36.10 -4.88 9.64
N ASN A 337 36.75 -5.25 10.75
CA ASN A 337 38.07 -5.86 10.75
C ASN A 337 38.19 -7.09 9.83
N SER A 338 37.12 -7.87 9.69
CA SER A 338 37.07 -9.06 8.80
C SER A 338 37.25 -8.73 7.32
N TYR A 339 37.04 -7.48 6.92
CA TYR A 339 37.11 -6.99 5.54
C TYR A 339 38.05 -5.77 5.40
N SER A 340 38.98 -5.59 6.34
CA SER A 340 39.97 -4.50 6.34
C SER A 340 40.95 -4.53 5.16
N ASP A 341 41.04 -5.66 4.46
CA ASP A 341 41.79 -5.86 3.22
C ASP A 341 41.02 -5.46 1.95
N LEU A 342 39.77 -4.98 2.09
CA LEU A 342 38.97 -4.44 1.00
C LEU A 342 38.95 -2.91 1.03
N MET A 343 38.69 -2.30 -0.11
CA MET A 343 38.48 -0.86 -0.23
C MET A 343 37.43 -0.51 -1.26
N ILE A 344 36.75 0.62 -1.02
CA ILE A 344 35.95 1.29 -2.04
C ILE A 344 36.90 2.04 -2.97
N ILE A 345 36.70 1.95 -4.28
CA ILE A 345 37.44 2.81 -5.23
C ILE A 345 36.98 4.26 -5.01
N PRO A 346 37.89 5.19 -4.65
CA PRO A 346 37.53 6.58 -4.37
C PRO A 346 37.07 7.29 -5.64
N ASP A 347 36.35 8.39 -5.47
CA ASP A 347 35.99 9.36 -6.52
C ASP A 347 35.21 8.79 -7.72
N ILE A 348 34.59 7.62 -7.55
CA ILE A 348 33.56 7.12 -8.47
C ILE A 348 32.19 7.57 -7.97
N ASP A 349 31.51 8.38 -8.77
CA ASP A 349 30.09 8.64 -8.63
C ASP A 349 29.31 7.62 -9.48
N LEU A 350 28.88 6.54 -8.84
CA LEU A 350 28.17 5.45 -9.50
C LEU A 350 26.72 5.44 -9.00
N ALA A 351 25.80 5.84 -9.88
CA ALA A 351 24.35 5.75 -9.70
C ALA A 351 23.86 6.19 -8.30
N ASN A 352 23.48 7.47 -8.19
CA ASN A 352 22.82 7.98 -6.99
C ASN A 352 21.44 7.33 -6.82
N GLU A 353 21.12 6.97 -5.58
CA GLU A 353 19.93 6.24 -5.20
C GLU A 353 19.31 6.80 -3.93
N THR A 354 18.09 6.36 -3.66
CA THR A 354 17.37 6.71 -2.44
C THR A 354 16.61 5.51 -1.94
N TYR A 355 16.50 5.36 -0.61
CA TYR A 355 15.72 4.30 0.00
C TYR A 355 14.34 4.77 0.46
N ALA A 356 13.37 3.89 0.27
CA ALA A 356 12.02 4.01 0.79
C ALA A 356 11.49 2.63 1.23
N ILE A 357 10.36 2.62 1.91
CA ILE A 357 9.64 1.41 2.31
C ILE A 357 8.73 1.00 1.14
N GLY A 358 8.81 -0.26 0.72
CA GLY A 358 7.97 -0.79 -0.37
C GLY A 358 6.68 -1.40 0.15
N PHE A 359 5.54 -0.99 -0.40
CA PHE A 359 4.20 -1.52 -0.13
C PHE A 359 3.58 -2.06 -1.40
N ARG A 360 2.55 -2.89 -1.27
CA ARG A 360 1.73 -3.26 -2.43
C ARG A 360 1.19 -2.01 -3.14
N VAL A 361 1.04 -2.09 -4.46
CA VAL A 361 0.39 -1.03 -5.25
C VAL A 361 -0.99 -0.71 -4.65
N GLY A 362 -1.26 0.57 -4.43
CA GLY A 362 -2.53 1.04 -3.84
C GLY A 362 -2.68 0.84 -2.33
N SER A 363 -1.67 0.33 -1.61
CA SER A 363 -1.74 0.18 -0.15
C SER A 363 -1.89 1.54 0.54
N ASP A 364 -2.96 1.72 1.30
CA ASP A 364 -3.24 2.93 2.09
C ASP A 364 -2.47 2.98 3.42
N MET A 365 -1.87 1.86 3.83
CA MET A 365 -0.96 1.82 4.99
C MET A 365 0.26 2.72 4.81
N SER A 366 0.73 2.90 3.57
CA SER A 366 1.84 3.80 3.25
C SER A 366 1.55 5.26 3.63
N VAL A 367 0.30 5.72 3.49
CA VAL A 367 -0.13 7.07 3.91
C VAL A 367 0.04 7.23 5.42
N GLN A 368 -0.43 6.24 6.17
CA GLN A 368 -0.39 6.26 7.63
C GLN A 368 1.04 6.19 8.15
N ILE A 369 1.88 5.35 7.52
CA ILE A 369 3.31 5.29 7.83
C ILE A 369 3.99 6.60 7.49
N ASN A 370 3.70 7.22 6.34
CA ASN A 370 4.27 8.52 5.97
C ASN A 370 3.99 9.62 7.01
N GLU A 371 2.79 9.64 7.61
CA GLU A 371 2.49 10.55 8.72
C GLU A 371 3.35 10.27 9.95
N LYS A 372 3.56 9.00 10.31
CA LYS A 372 4.47 8.64 11.41
C LYS A 372 5.92 8.98 11.10
N ILE A 373 6.35 8.83 9.85
CA ILE A 373 7.68 9.27 9.41
C ILE A 373 7.84 10.78 9.65
N LYS A 374 6.86 11.61 9.27
CA LYS A 374 6.89 13.05 9.54
C LYS A 374 7.02 13.36 11.03
N GLU A 375 6.24 12.68 11.87
CA GLU A 375 6.32 12.84 13.33
C GLU A 375 7.72 12.48 13.87
N LEU A 376 8.28 11.35 13.44
CA LEU A 376 9.59 10.87 13.89
C LEU A 376 10.77 11.70 13.34
N LYS A 377 10.60 12.35 12.17
CA LYS A 377 11.52 13.38 11.68
C LYS A 377 11.46 14.61 12.58
N ARG A 378 10.24 15.12 12.85
CA ARG A 378 10.02 16.33 13.65
C ARG A 378 10.50 16.21 15.10
N ASP A 379 10.36 15.04 15.71
CA ASP A 379 10.82 14.79 17.09
C ASP A 379 12.29 14.32 17.20
N ASN A 380 13.04 14.35 16.08
CA ASN A 380 14.43 13.90 15.96
C ASN A 380 14.68 12.41 16.24
N THR A 381 13.66 11.57 16.39
CA THR A 381 13.85 10.13 16.60
C THR A 381 14.65 9.51 15.46
N LEU A 382 14.31 9.81 14.20
CA LEU A 382 15.04 9.25 13.05
C LEU A 382 16.48 9.75 12.95
N LEU A 383 16.72 11.02 13.27
CA LEU A 383 18.07 11.57 13.32
C LEU A 383 18.93 10.87 14.40
N ASN A 384 18.34 10.58 15.56
CA ASN A 384 19.03 9.87 16.63
C ASN A 384 19.34 8.41 16.25
N ILE A 385 18.43 7.73 15.55
CA ILE A 385 18.69 6.39 14.99
C ILE A 385 19.80 6.48 13.92
N ALA A 386 19.77 7.48 13.03
CA ALA A 386 20.81 7.69 12.02
C ALA A 386 22.19 7.92 12.66
N LYS A 387 22.27 8.73 13.72
CA LYS A 387 23.51 8.97 14.49
C LYS A 387 24.05 7.70 15.11
N LYS A 388 23.18 6.86 15.69
CA LYS A 388 23.56 5.57 16.29
C LYS A 388 24.30 4.66 15.31
N TYR A 389 23.96 4.73 14.02
CA TYR A 389 24.51 3.88 12.96
C TYR A 389 25.50 4.61 12.02
N ASP A 390 25.94 5.83 12.35
CA ASP A 390 26.86 6.63 11.52
C ASP A 390 26.32 6.94 10.10
N LEU A 391 25.03 7.24 10.01
CA LEU A 391 24.29 7.53 8.77
C LEU A 391 23.72 8.96 8.71
N SER A 392 24.16 9.87 9.58
CA SER A 392 23.56 11.22 9.66
C SER A 392 23.73 12.03 8.38
N ASP A 393 24.91 11.94 7.75
CA ASP A 393 25.24 12.56 6.47
C ASP A 393 24.26 12.15 5.36
N LEU A 394 23.99 10.85 5.25
CA LEU A 394 23.11 10.29 4.24
C LEU A 394 21.63 10.55 4.55
N TYR A 395 21.26 10.55 5.83
CA TYR A 395 19.91 10.87 6.27
C TYR A 395 19.55 12.34 6.02
N GLU A 396 20.43 13.28 6.39
CA GLU A 396 20.19 14.72 6.25
C GLU A 396 20.20 15.17 4.79
N SER A 397 20.98 14.52 3.93
CA SER A 397 21.03 14.85 2.50
C SER A 397 19.75 14.55 1.71
N VAL A 398 18.76 13.87 2.31
CA VAL A 398 17.46 13.62 1.67
C VAL A 398 16.77 14.92 1.28
N GLU A 399 16.80 15.95 2.14
CA GLU A 399 16.17 17.25 1.84
C GLU A 399 16.86 17.94 0.66
N THR A 400 18.20 17.88 0.61
CA THR A 400 18.98 18.42 -0.49
C THR A 400 18.62 17.74 -1.82
N VAL A 401 18.55 16.40 -1.85
CA VAL A 401 18.20 15.66 -3.07
C VAL A 401 16.76 15.93 -3.50
N ALA A 402 15.81 15.98 -2.55
CA ALA A 402 14.42 16.32 -2.82
C ALA A 402 14.28 17.75 -3.38
N GLY A 403 15.11 18.69 -2.94
CA GLY A 403 15.10 20.09 -3.38
C GLY A 403 15.60 20.35 -4.81
N ASN A 404 16.20 19.35 -5.48
CA ASN A 404 16.84 19.55 -6.78
C ASN A 404 15.85 19.71 -7.95
N SER A 405 14.61 19.25 -7.82
CA SER A 405 13.53 19.45 -8.81
C SER A 405 12.16 19.20 -8.20
N ASP A 406 11.09 19.75 -8.80
CA ASP A 406 9.72 19.47 -8.34
C ASP A 406 9.37 17.97 -8.46
N ALA A 407 9.87 17.31 -9.51
CA ALA A 407 9.71 15.86 -9.65
C ALA A 407 10.37 15.11 -8.49
N ALA A 408 11.63 15.43 -8.14
CA ALA A 408 12.32 14.82 -7.00
C ALA A 408 11.59 15.11 -5.68
N TYR A 409 11.11 16.34 -5.49
CA TYR A 409 10.34 16.75 -4.32
C TYR A 409 9.05 15.91 -4.17
N ILE A 410 8.21 15.85 -5.20
CA ILE A 410 6.96 15.08 -5.20
C ILE A 410 7.24 13.59 -4.99
N MET A 411 8.21 13.05 -5.73
CA MET A 411 8.58 11.63 -5.67
C MET A 411 9.18 11.24 -4.32
N SER A 412 9.85 12.16 -3.63
CA SER A 412 10.37 11.97 -2.27
C SER A 412 9.29 12.05 -1.20
N ASN A 413 8.26 12.88 -1.42
CA ASN A 413 7.12 13.02 -0.53
C ASN A 413 6.13 11.85 -0.65
N GLY A 414 6.11 11.16 -1.79
CA GLY A 414 5.16 10.08 -2.09
C GLY A 414 3.73 10.58 -2.28
N GLU A 415 3.53 11.90 -2.35
CA GLU A 415 2.24 12.58 -2.41
C GLU A 415 2.37 13.81 -3.31
N ILE A 416 1.33 14.08 -4.11
CA ILE A 416 1.15 15.32 -4.85
C ILE A 416 -0.14 16.02 -4.41
N ILE A 417 -0.07 17.33 -4.23
CA ILE A 417 -1.21 18.18 -3.89
C ILE A 417 -1.74 18.84 -5.17
N ILE A 418 -3.00 18.57 -5.51
CA ILE A 418 -3.62 19.02 -6.76
C ILE A 418 -4.76 19.99 -6.47
N GLY A 419 -4.60 21.20 -7.00
CA GLY A 419 -5.64 22.22 -7.00
C GLY A 419 -6.74 21.89 -8.01
N ILE A 420 -7.99 21.96 -7.56
CA ILE A 420 -9.18 21.74 -8.40
C ILE A 420 -10.22 22.82 -8.18
N LYS A 421 -11.13 22.98 -9.16
CA LYS A 421 -12.33 23.80 -9.00
C LYS A 421 -13.50 22.89 -8.63
N GLU A 422 -14.27 23.29 -7.63
CA GLU A 422 -15.47 22.55 -7.23
C GLU A 422 -16.57 22.65 -8.31
N ASN A 423 -17.39 21.59 -8.42
CA ASN A 423 -18.64 21.57 -9.20
C ASN A 423 -18.48 21.89 -10.71
N ASN A 424 -17.34 21.52 -11.30
CA ASN A 424 -17.05 21.65 -12.73
C ASN A 424 -17.41 20.35 -13.47
N LYS A 425 -18.70 20.02 -13.59
CA LYS A 425 -19.14 18.81 -14.31
C LYS A 425 -18.81 18.89 -15.81
N PRO A 426 -18.34 17.79 -16.45
CA PRO A 426 -18.13 16.43 -15.91
C PRO A 426 -16.70 16.15 -15.38
N PHE A 427 -15.87 17.18 -15.19
CA PHE A 427 -14.43 17.04 -14.93
C PHE A 427 -14.08 16.85 -13.46
N SER A 428 -14.59 17.72 -12.57
CA SER A 428 -14.37 17.63 -11.12
C SER A 428 -15.59 18.12 -10.37
N TYR A 429 -16.28 17.22 -9.66
CA TYR A 429 -17.48 17.54 -8.90
C TYR A 429 -17.67 16.57 -7.75
N GLU A 430 -18.50 16.93 -6.79
CA GLU A 430 -18.85 16.04 -5.70
C GLU A 430 -20.17 15.32 -6.02
N GLU A 431 -20.19 14.00 -5.81
CA GLU A 431 -21.41 13.19 -5.86
C GLU A 431 -21.45 12.33 -4.60
N ASN A 432 -22.50 12.51 -3.77
CA ASN A 432 -22.67 11.82 -2.50
C ASN A 432 -21.48 11.94 -1.51
N GLY A 433 -20.85 13.12 -1.43
CA GLY A 433 -19.68 13.32 -0.55
C GLY A 433 -18.36 12.85 -1.14
N ILE A 434 -18.36 12.33 -2.37
CA ILE A 434 -17.18 11.77 -3.03
C ILE A 434 -16.81 12.66 -4.22
N LEU A 435 -15.58 13.14 -4.21
CA LEU A 435 -15.00 13.87 -5.33
C LEU A 435 -14.81 12.92 -6.52
N THR A 436 -15.40 13.26 -7.66
CA THR A 436 -15.48 12.43 -8.87
C THR A 436 -15.41 13.29 -10.14
N GLY A 437 -15.32 12.64 -11.31
CA GLY A 437 -15.26 13.26 -12.63
C GLY A 437 -14.01 12.90 -13.42
N PHE A 438 -13.99 13.29 -14.70
CA PHE A 438 -12.92 12.90 -15.64
C PHE A 438 -11.52 13.31 -15.16
N ASP A 439 -11.34 14.55 -14.70
CA ASP A 439 -10.04 15.06 -14.25
C ASP A 439 -9.57 14.33 -12.99
N ILE A 440 -10.51 13.95 -12.10
CA ILE A 440 -10.23 13.20 -10.88
C ILE A 440 -9.80 11.77 -11.20
N GLU A 441 -10.54 11.07 -12.07
CA GLU A 441 -10.21 9.70 -12.48
C GLU A 441 -8.87 9.64 -13.23
N LEU A 442 -8.64 10.57 -14.17
CA LEU A 442 -7.40 10.67 -14.93
C LEU A 442 -6.21 10.93 -14.01
N THR A 443 -6.33 11.91 -13.11
CA THR A 443 -5.28 12.27 -12.16
C THR A 443 -4.95 11.10 -11.25
N ASN A 444 -5.95 10.49 -10.62
CA ASN A 444 -5.75 9.34 -9.76
C ASN A 444 -5.08 8.20 -10.54
N THR A 445 -5.43 7.98 -11.80
CA THR A 445 -4.82 6.96 -12.65
C THR A 445 -3.35 7.26 -12.95
N ILE A 446 -3.02 8.50 -13.34
CA ILE A 446 -1.64 8.93 -13.64
C ILE A 446 -0.75 8.71 -12.42
N TYR A 447 -1.13 9.25 -11.27
CA TYR A 447 -0.28 9.23 -10.08
C TYR A 447 -0.25 7.86 -9.41
N LYS A 448 -1.34 7.08 -9.46
CA LYS A 448 -1.34 5.66 -9.07
C LYS A 448 -0.33 4.85 -9.87
N ASN A 449 -0.22 5.07 -11.19
CA ASN A 449 0.72 4.34 -12.05
C ASN A 449 2.19 4.61 -11.73
N ILE A 450 2.51 5.73 -11.07
CA ILE A 450 3.87 6.05 -10.61
C ILE A 450 4.03 5.92 -9.08
N GLY A 451 3.01 5.36 -8.41
CA GLY A 451 3.03 5.08 -6.97
C GLY A 451 2.99 6.33 -6.08
N ILE A 452 2.37 7.42 -6.54
CA ILE A 452 2.21 8.68 -5.81
C ILE A 452 0.76 8.88 -5.38
N ASP A 453 0.55 9.27 -4.12
CA ASP A 453 -0.76 9.60 -3.59
C ASP A 453 -1.22 10.98 -4.07
N VAL A 454 -2.53 11.12 -4.32
CA VAL A 454 -3.12 12.39 -4.72
C VAL A 454 -3.92 12.97 -3.58
N LYS A 455 -3.60 14.20 -3.22
CA LYS A 455 -4.39 15.02 -2.30
C LYS A 455 -5.02 16.17 -3.06
N TYR A 456 -6.34 16.30 -3.00
CA TYR A 456 -7.04 17.41 -3.65
C TYR A 456 -7.21 18.60 -2.70
N VAL A 457 -6.99 19.79 -3.25
CA VAL A 457 -7.30 21.07 -2.60
C VAL A 457 -8.32 21.80 -3.47
N VAL A 458 -9.50 22.05 -2.91
CA VAL A 458 -10.53 22.84 -3.59
C VAL A 458 -10.17 24.32 -3.52
N ILE A 459 -9.89 24.91 -4.67
CA ILE A 459 -9.58 26.33 -4.80
C ILE A 459 -10.90 27.09 -5.00
N LYS A 460 -11.46 27.60 -3.89
CA LYS A 460 -12.76 28.33 -3.89
C LYS A 460 -12.72 29.58 -4.76
N ASP A 461 -11.67 30.36 -4.65
CA ASP A 461 -11.41 31.51 -5.52
C ASP A 461 -10.48 31.10 -6.66
N TRP A 462 -11.07 30.65 -7.77
CA TRP A 462 -10.33 30.13 -8.92
C TRP A 462 -9.38 31.16 -9.56
N SER A 463 -9.58 32.46 -9.30
CA SER A 463 -8.66 33.50 -9.78
C SER A 463 -7.28 33.41 -9.12
N LYS A 464 -7.16 32.76 -7.96
CA LYS A 464 -5.90 32.60 -7.19
C LYS A 464 -5.14 31.31 -7.47
N LYS A 465 -5.57 30.51 -8.44
CA LYS A 465 -4.93 29.20 -8.70
C LYS A 465 -3.43 29.32 -9.01
N GLU A 466 -3.00 30.35 -9.76
CA GLU A 466 -1.59 30.62 -10.02
C GLU A 466 -0.84 31.02 -8.75
N GLU A 467 -1.44 31.84 -7.88
CA GLU A 467 -0.88 32.21 -6.56
C GLU A 467 -0.62 30.97 -5.71
N LYS A 468 -1.56 30.00 -5.71
CA LYS A 468 -1.47 28.75 -4.95
C LYS A 468 -0.34 27.83 -5.44
N LEU A 469 -0.08 27.81 -6.76
CA LEU A 469 1.08 27.13 -7.33
C LEU A 469 2.38 27.82 -6.91
N ILE A 470 2.45 29.15 -7.05
CA ILE A 470 3.64 29.95 -6.72
C ILE A 470 3.99 29.82 -5.23
N SER A 471 2.98 29.82 -4.35
CA SER A 471 3.16 29.66 -2.91
C SER A 471 3.41 28.21 -2.47
N LYS A 472 3.40 27.24 -3.40
CA LYS A 472 3.49 25.80 -3.13
C LYS A 472 2.42 25.26 -2.18
N GLU A 473 1.24 25.89 -2.18
CA GLU A 473 0.07 25.33 -1.47
C GLU A 473 -0.53 24.15 -2.26
N VAL A 474 -0.36 24.17 -3.58
CA VAL A 474 -0.62 23.04 -4.47
C VAL A 474 0.60 22.82 -5.37
N ASP A 475 0.87 21.57 -5.75
CA ASP A 475 1.98 21.18 -6.63
C ASP A 475 1.58 21.21 -8.11
N SER A 476 0.27 21.05 -8.39
CA SER A 476 -0.28 21.06 -9.75
C SER A 476 -1.74 21.54 -9.73
N ILE A 477 -2.27 21.91 -10.90
CA ILE A 477 -3.69 22.22 -11.08
C ILE A 477 -4.27 21.31 -12.15
N MET A 478 -5.39 20.65 -11.84
CA MET A 478 -6.15 19.84 -12.79
C MET A 478 -7.62 20.26 -12.80
N ASN A 479 -8.01 21.10 -13.76
CA ASN A 479 -9.40 21.52 -13.92
C ASN A 479 -9.65 22.13 -15.31
N SER A 480 -9.60 21.30 -16.35
CA SER A 480 -9.82 21.70 -17.75
C SER A 480 -9.10 23.00 -18.17
N ILE A 481 -7.89 23.24 -17.67
CA ILE A 481 -7.15 24.48 -17.94
C ILE A 481 -6.76 24.51 -19.42
N ILE A 482 -7.11 25.62 -20.08
CA ILE A 482 -6.79 25.81 -21.49
C ILE A 482 -5.32 26.17 -21.61
N ASN A 483 -4.57 25.37 -22.38
CA ASN A 483 -3.20 25.67 -22.78
C ASN A 483 -3.21 26.81 -23.81
N THR A 484 -3.23 28.06 -23.34
CA THR A 484 -3.08 29.24 -24.19
C THR A 484 -1.62 29.70 -24.21
N SER A 485 -1.15 30.14 -25.38
CA SER A 485 0.23 30.58 -25.61
C SER A 485 0.68 31.76 -24.74
N GLU A 486 -0.25 32.52 -24.15
CA GLU A 486 0.04 33.66 -23.27
C GLU A 486 0.59 33.27 -21.89
N LEU A 487 0.23 32.09 -21.35
CA LEU A 487 0.73 31.62 -20.05
C LEU A 487 2.23 31.27 -20.05
N LYS A 488 2.85 31.11 -21.22
CA LYS A 488 4.28 30.79 -21.34
C LYS A 488 5.23 31.97 -21.07
N ASN A 489 4.71 33.21 -21.06
CA ASN A 489 5.54 34.42 -21.01
C ASN A 489 5.77 34.99 -19.59
N ASN A 490 5.22 34.37 -18.54
CA ASN A 490 5.47 34.77 -17.15
C ASN A 490 6.58 33.93 -16.50
N ARG A 491 7.77 33.92 -17.11
CA ARG A 491 9.01 33.55 -16.42
C ARG A 491 9.76 34.84 -16.08
N GLN A 492 9.58 35.33 -14.85
CA GLN A 492 10.58 36.11 -14.14
C GLN A 492 11.01 35.33 -12.90
#